data_AF-X1V745-F1
#
_entry.id   AF-X1V745-F1
#
_cell.length_a   1.000
_cell.length_b   1.000
_cell.length_c   1.000
_cell.angle_alpha   90.00
_cell.angle_beta   90.00
_cell.angle_gamma   90.00
#
_symmetry.space_group_name_H-M   'P 1'
#
loop_
_entity.id
_entity.type
_entity.pdbx_description
1 polymer ?
#
loop_
_entity_poly.entity_id
_entity_poly.type
_entity_poly.pdbx_seq_one_letter_code
_entity_poly.pdbx_strand_id
1 'polypeptide(L)' 'MAILAKVKVGKDFRLTLPKEVREFLELIEGNELVFYTIEDEKGRVWFRKI' A
#
# COMPACT_ATOMS: atom_id res chain seq x y z
N MET A 1 -7.35 -11.95 -7.66
CA MET A 1 -6.46 -10.90 -7.13
C MET A 1 -5.53 -10.45 -8.25
N ALA A 2 -5.64 -9.20 -8.72
CA ALA A 2 -4.72 -8.67 -9.71
C ALA A 2 -3.51 -8.03 -9.00
N ILE A 3 -2.30 -8.27 -9.47
CA ILE A 3 -1.10 -7.59 -8.99
C ILE A 3 -0.90 -6.37 -9.88
N LEU A 4 -1.14 -5.17 -9.34
CA LEU A 4 -0.97 -3.92 -10.09
C LEU A 4 0.51 -3.57 -10.30
N ALA A 5 1.36 -3.86 -9.32
CA ALA A 5 2.79 -3.59 -9.39
C ALA A 5 3.56 -4.42 -8.35
N LYS A 6 4.88 -4.54 -8.55
CA LYS A 6 5.82 -5.11 -7.57
C LYS A 6 6.89 -4.07 -7.25
N VAL A 7 7.17 -3.88 -5.97
CA VAL A 7 8.20 -2.97 -5.49
C VAL A 7 9.08 -3.66 -4.46
N LYS A 8 10.31 -3.18 -4.33
CA LYS A 8 11.20 -3.58 -3.25
C LYS A 8 10.94 -2.69 -2.04
N VAL A 9 10.93 -3.29 -0.84
CA VAL A 9 10.98 -2.52 0.40
C VAL A 9 12.38 -1.89 0.51
N GLY A 10 12.40 -0.57 0.65
CA GLY A 10 13.60 0.23 0.79
C GLY A 10 14.12 0.27 2.22
N LYS A 11 15.04 1.21 2.46
CA LYS A 11 15.58 1.49 3.79
C LYS A 11 14.47 1.91 4.76
N ASP A 12 14.66 1.62 6.04
CA ASP A 12 13.75 2.02 7.13
C ASP A 12 12.31 1.51 6.93
N PHE A 13 12.18 0.33 6.29
CA PHE A 13 10.89 -0.32 5.99
C PHE A 13 9.93 0.52 5.15
N ARG A 14 10.45 1.47 4.37
CA ARG A 14 9.65 2.33 3.48
C ARG A 14 9.47 1.69 2.11
N LEU A 15 8.32 1.95 1.50
CA LEU A 15 8.06 1.59 0.11
C LEU A 15 7.43 2.80 -0.60
N THR A 16 7.75 2.95 -1.87
CA THR A 16 7.09 3.93 -2.74
C THR A 16 5.86 3.28 -3.34
N LEU A 17 4.67 3.87 -3.13
CA LEU A 17 3.46 3.41 -3.80
C LEU A 17 3.58 3.67 -5.31
N PRO A 18 3.50 2.62 -6.16
CA PRO A 18 3.54 2.76 -7.62
C PRO A 18 2.46 3.70 -8.14
N LYS A 19 2.71 4.31 -9.29
CA LYS A 19 1.78 5.29 -9.89
C LYS A 19 0.40 4.68 -10.10
N GLU A 20 0.34 3.46 -10.60
CA GLU A 20 -0.89 2.72 -10.90
C GLU A 20 -1.73 2.49 -9.64
N VAL A 21 -1.07 2.22 -8.50
CA VAL A 21 -1.75 2.04 -7.20
C VAL A 21 -2.27 3.37 -6.67
N ARG A 22 -1.50 4.46 -6.83
CA ARG A 22 -1.93 5.81 -6.42
C ARG A 22 -3.11 6.30 -7.25
N GLU A 23 -3.10 6.08 -8.56
CA GLU A 23 -4.21 6.44 -9.45
C GLU A 23 -5.46 5.60 -9.14
N PHE A 24 -5.29 4.29 -8.94
CA PHE A 24 -6.40 3.40 -8.60
C PHE A 24 -7.09 3.77 -7.27
N LEU A 25 -6.32 4.27 -6.30
CA LEU A 25 -6.83 4.68 -4.98
C LEU A 25 -7.07 6.20 -4.86
N GLU A 26 -6.91 6.96 -5.94
CA GLU A 26 -7.06 8.41 -5.98
C GLU A 26 -6.28 9.14 -4.86
N LEU A 27 -5.02 8.73 -4.68
CA LEU A 27 -4.14 9.27 -3.64
C LEU A 27 -3.44 10.54 -4.12
N ILE A 28 -3.49 11.57 -3.28
CA ILE A 28 -2.71 12.80 -3.44
C ILE A 28 -1.73 12.95 -2.27
N GLU A 29 -0.71 13.81 -2.45
CA GLU A 29 0.21 14.16 -1.37
C GLU A 29 -0.56 14.72 -0.17
N GLY A 30 -0.15 14.32 1.04
CA GLY A 30 -0.83 14.69 2.28
C GLY A 30 -2.03 13.82 2.65
N ASN A 31 -2.46 12.86 1.82
CA ASN A 31 -3.43 11.85 2.26
C ASN A 31 -2.85 10.98 3.37
N GLU A 32 -3.62 10.82 4.43
CA GLU A 32 -3.31 9.89 5.51
C GLU A 32 -3.78 8.49 5.16
N LEU A 33 -2.93 7.50 5.46
CA LEU A 33 -3.17 6.09 5.21
C LEU A 33 -3.09 5.31 6.52
N VAL A 34 -4.01 4.38 6.73
CA VAL A 34 -3.97 3.43 7.85
C VAL A 34 -3.55 2.08 7.33
N PHE A 35 -2.50 1.51 7.94
CA PHE A 35 -2.02 0.16 7.68
C PHE A 35 -2.57 -0.80 8.73
N TYR A 36 -3.00 -1.98 8.31
CA TYR A 36 -3.59 -2.98 9.19
C TYR A 36 -3.35 -4.41 8.69
N THR A 37 -3.64 -5.37 9.55
CA THR A 37 -3.64 -6.81 9.22
C THR A 37 -5.06 -7.34 9.37
N ILE A 38 -5.39 -8.36 8.58
CA ILE A 38 -6.68 -9.05 8.66
C ILE A 38 -6.39 -10.41 9.29
N GLU A 39 -7.18 -10.78 10.31
CA GLU A 39 -7.11 -12.10 10.93
C GLU A 39 -7.34 -13.16 9.83
N ASP A 40 -6.50 -14.20 9.80
CA ASP A 40 -6.39 -15.22 8.73
C ASP A 40 -5.59 -14.86 7.46
N GLU A 41 -5.20 -13.59 7.26
CA GLU A 41 -4.35 -13.17 6.13
C GLU A 41 -2.86 -13.04 6.50
N LYS A 42 -2.27 -14.14 6.98
CA LYS A 42 -0.87 -14.15 7.44
C LYS A 42 0.11 -13.75 6.33
N GLY A 43 1.04 -12.86 6.68
CA GLY A 43 2.11 -12.40 5.78
C GLY A 43 1.70 -11.28 4.82
N ARG A 44 0.51 -10.70 4.99
CA ARG A 44 0.02 -9.57 4.18
C ARG A 44 -0.20 -8.34 5.04
N VAL A 45 0.11 -7.18 4.47
CA VAL A 45 -0.22 -5.88 5.04
C VAL A 45 -1.23 -5.22 4.11
N TRP A 46 -2.31 -4.76 4.71
CA TRP A 46 -3.37 -4.03 4.03
C TRP A 46 -3.26 -2.55 4.39
N PHE A 47 -3.77 -1.68 3.53
CA PHE A 47 -3.90 -0.28 3.86
C PHE A 47 -5.13 0.32 3.19
N ARG A 48 -5.62 1.43 3.75
CA ARG A 48 -6.70 2.24 3.17
C ARG A 48 -6.46 3.71 3.45
N LYS A 49 -7.08 4.56 2.62
CA LYS A 49 -7.24 5.99 2.88
C LYS A 49 -8.19 6.21 4.07
N ILE A 50 -7.90 7.22 4.90
CA ILE A 50 -8.81 7.69 5.95
C ILE A 50 -9.98 8.48 5.33
#